data_AF-A0A532TEP1-F1
#
_entry.id   AF-A0A532TEP1-F1
#
_cell.length_a   1.000
_cell.length_b   1.000
_cell.length_c   1.000
_cell.angle_alpha   90.00
_cell.angle_beta   90.00
_cell.angle_gamma   90.00
#
_symmetry.space_group_name_H-M   'P 1'
#
loop_
_entity.id
_entity.type
_entity.pdbx_description
1 polymer ?
#
loop_
_entity_poly.entity_id
_entity_poly.type
_entity_poly.pdbx_seq_one_letter_code
_entity_poly.pdbx_strand_id
1 'polypeptide(L)' 'MTVSLVYPFKEIIIDQITEIYSRYHQIIKTVTDWRIAEKKIELLLLVGEIGTIKDLYKEIAKIKDVICSIREIVID' A
#
# COMPACT_ATOMS: atom_id res chain seq x y z
N MET A 1 -7.88 -6.24 -6.17
CA MET A 1 -8.19 -5.04 -5.36
C MET A 1 -7.06 -4.03 -5.52
N THR A 2 -7.30 -2.76 -5.23
CA THR A 2 -6.25 -1.76 -5.10
C THR A 2 -6.16 -1.20 -3.70
N VAL A 3 -4.94 -0.95 -3.23
CA VAL A 3 -4.69 -0.13 -2.05
C VAL A 3 -3.96 1.13 -2.50
N SER A 4 -4.40 2.30 -2.04
CA SER A 4 -3.73 3.56 -2.31
C SER A 4 -3.21 4.20 -1.04
N LEU A 5 -1.98 4.69 -1.08
CA LEU A 5 -1.29 5.32 0.04
C LEU A 5 -0.99 6.77 -0.28
N VAL A 6 -1.10 7.65 0.72
CA VAL A 6 -0.61 9.04 0.67
C VAL A 6 0.11 9.33 1.98
N TYR A 7 1.38 9.69 1.92
CA TYR A 7 2.21 9.88 3.12
C TYR A 7 3.35 10.89 2.88
N PRO A 8 3.89 11.54 3.92
CA PRO A 8 5.02 12.45 3.75
C PRO A 8 6.28 11.67 3.34
N PHE A 9 7.08 12.23 2.43
CA PHE A 9 8.31 11.59 1.93
C PHE A 9 9.40 11.58 3.02
N LYS A 10 9.33 10.61 3.94
CA LYS A 10 10.24 10.40 5.07
C LYS A 10 10.78 8.97 5.02
N GLU A 11 12.09 8.80 5.13
CA GLU A 11 12.76 7.49 5.08
C GLU A 11 12.16 6.49 6.07
N ILE A 12 11.92 6.91 7.31
CA ILE A 12 11.34 6.03 8.34
C ILE A 12 9.96 5.44 7.97
N ILE A 13 9.15 6.17 7.18
CA ILE A 13 7.85 5.67 6.71
C ILE A 13 8.06 4.73 5.52
N ILE A 14 8.96 5.09 4.61
CA ILE A 14 9.32 4.29 3.43
C ILE A 14 9.87 2.93 3.87
N ASP A 15 10.73 2.89 4.88
CA ASP A 15 11.32 1.65 5.41
C ASP A 15 10.25 0.73 6.01
N GLN A 16 9.33 1.29 6.82
CA GLN A 16 8.22 0.53 7.40
C GLN A 16 7.31 -0.05 6.31
N ILE A 17 6.96 0.74 5.29
CA ILE A 17 6.13 0.27 4.17
C ILE A 17 6.87 -0.82 3.38
N THR A 18 8.16 -0.63 3.11
CA THR A 18 8.99 -1.60 2.37
C THR A 18 9.10 -2.93 3.13
N GLU A 19 9.25 -2.89 4.45
CA GLU A 19 9.25 -4.08 5.29
C GLU A 19 7.92 -4.84 5.18
N ILE A 20 6.78 -4.13 5.26
CA ILE A 20 5.46 -4.75 5.05
C ILE A 20 5.38 -5.35 3.64
N TYR A 21 5.79 -4.62 2.60
CA TYR A 21 5.73 -5.13 1.22
C TYR A 21 6.53 -6.42 1.05
N SER A 22 7.67 -6.56 1.71
CA SER A 22 8.47 -7.79 1.66
C SER A 22 7.68 -9.01 2.19
N ARG A 23 6.88 -8.84 3.24
CA ARG A 23 6.03 -9.91 3.81
C ARG A 23 4.83 -10.28 2.93
N TYR A 24 4.36 -9.34 2.12
CA TYR A 24 3.17 -9.50 1.27
C TYR A 24 3.47 -9.54 -0.23
N HIS A 25 4.75 -9.65 -0.63
CA HIS A 25 5.20 -9.57 -2.02
C HIS A 25 4.45 -10.51 -2.97
N GLN A 26 4.02 -11.68 -2.50
CA GLN A 26 3.26 -12.66 -3.28
C GLN A 26 1.90 -12.15 -3.80
N ILE A 27 1.22 -11.27 -3.04
CA ILE A 27 -0.08 -10.72 -3.43
C ILE A 27 0.03 -9.37 -4.16
N ILE A 28 1.18 -8.70 -4.09
CA ILE A 28 1.43 -7.41 -4.75
C ILE A 28 1.81 -7.68 -6.21
N LYS A 29 0.99 -7.23 -7.16
CA LYS A 29 1.24 -7.41 -8.60
C LYS A 29 1.95 -6.24 -9.24
N THR A 30 1.62 -5.04 -8.79
CA THR A 30 2.34 -3.83 -9.17
C THR A 30 2.17 -2.78 -8.11
N VAL A 31 3.18 -1.92 -8.00
CA VAL A 31 3.13 -0.67 -7.23
C VAL A 31 3.48 0.43 -8.22
N THR A 32 2.61 1.42 -8.34
CA THR A 32 2.88 2.65 -9.09
C THR A 32 2.92 3.78 -8.09
N ASP A 33 3.97 4.59 -8.13
CA ASP A 33 4.14 5.70 -7.20
C ASP A 33 4.50 7.01 -7.87
N TRP A 34 4.17 8.09 -7.17
CA TRP A 34 4.48 9.46 -7.56
C TRP A 34 4.94 10.24 -6.34
N ARG A 35 5.87 11.17 -6.58
CA ARG A 35 6.22 12.19 -5.61
C ARG A 35 5.61 13.51 -6.04
N ILE A 36 4.73 14.06 -5.20
CA ILE A 36 4.07 15.33 -5.43
C ILE A 36 4.31 16.21 -4.21
N ALA A 37 5.03 17.32 -4.41
CA ALA A 37 5.54 18.15 -3.33
C ALA A 37 6.30 17.30 -2.28
N GLU A 38 5.96 17.46 -0.99
CA GLU A 38 6.57 16.72 0.12
C GLU A 38 5.89 15.38 0.43
N LYS A 39 5.01 14.90 -0.45
CA LYS A 39 4.26 13.66 -0.27
C LYS A 39 4.62 12.62 -1.33
N LYS A 40 4.51 11.37 -0.94
CA LYS A 40 4.49 10.21 -1.82
C LYS A 40 3.06 9.69 -1.91
N ILE A 41 2.65 9.35 -3.13
CA ILE A 41 1.38 8.73 -3.45
C ILE A 41 1.71 7.38 -4.07
N GLU A 42 1.12 6.31 -3.58
CA GLU A 42 1.30 4.96 -4.13
C GLU A 42 -0.06 4.35 -4.45
N LEU A 43 -0.10 3.56 -5.51
CA LEU A 43 -1.23 2.72 -5.89
C LEU A 43 -0.72 1.29 -6.10
N LEU A 44 -1.25 0.37 -5.31
CA LEU A 44 -0.92 -1.04 -5.35
C LEU A 44 -2.04 -1.80 -6.03
N LEU A 45 -1.71 -2.65 -6.99
CA LEU A 45 -2.60 -3.71 -7.47
C LEU A 45 -2.33 -4.99 -6.69
N LEU A 46 -3.36 -5.52 -6.06
CA LEU A 46 -3.30 -6.71 -5.21
C LEU A 46 -4.18 -7.82 -5.77
N VAL A 47 -3.62 -9.03 -5.86
CA VAL A 47 -4.29 -10.26 -6.29
C VAL A 47 -3.93 -11.39 -5.34
N GLY A 48 -4.94 -11.94 -4.67
CA GLY A 48 -4.79 -12.99 -3.66
C GLY A 48 -6.07 -13.14 -2.84
N GLU A 49 -5.99 -13.88 -1.75
CA GLU A 49 -7.12 -14.07 -0.84
C GLU A 49 -7.54 -12.75 -0.18
N ILE A 50 -8.86 -12.54 -0.05
CA ILE A 50 -9.42 -11.31 0.53
C ILE A 50 -8.93 -11.09 1.97
N GLY A 51 -8.74 -12.17 2.74
CA GLY A 51 -8.18 -12.11 4.10
C GLY A 51 -6.78 -11.48 4.11
N THR A 52 -5.87 -12.05 3.31
CA THR A 52 -4.49 -11.58 3.19
C THR A 52 -4.40 -10.12 2.71
N ILE A 53 -5.24 -9.74 1.73
CA ILE A 53 -5.30 -8.35 1.24
C ILE A 53 -5.75 -7.40 2.37
N LYS A 54 -6.75 -7.79 3.16
CA LYS A 54 -7.22 -6.99 4.31
C LYS A 54 -6.18 -6.89 5.40
N ASP A 55 -5.38 -7.92 5.62
CA ASP A 55 -4.31 -7.90 6.63
C ASP A 55 -3.17 -6.96 6.22
N LEU A 56 -2.75 -6.99 4.95
CA LEU A 56 -1.83 -6.00 4.38
C LEU A 56 -2.35 -4.56 4.61
N TYR A 57 -3.61 -4.31 4.25
CA TYR A 57 -4.24 -3.00 4.43
C TYR A 57 -4.20 -2.55 5.90
N LYS A 58 -4.56 -3.44 6.85
CA LYS A 58 -4.55 -3.13 8.29
C LYS A 58 -3.14 -2.86 8.82
N GLU A 59 -2.13 -3.56 8.33
CA GLU A 59 -0.74 -3.28 8.73
C GLU A 59 -0.30 -1.90 8.27
N ILE A 60 -0.54 -1.54 7.01
CA ILE A 60 -0.18 -0.22 6.48
C ILE A 60 -0.95 0.89 7.19
N ALA A 61 -2.25 0.68 7.47
CA ALA A 61 -3.09 1.66 8.15
C ALA A 61 -2.67 1.95 9.60
N LYS A 62 -1.79 1.13 10.21
CA LYS A 62 -1.20 1.39 11.53
C LYS A 62 -0.02 2.36 11.47
N ILE A 63 0.58 2.59 10.30
CA ILE A 63 1.71 3.50 10.18
C ILE A 63 1.21 4.93 10.35
N LYS A 64 1.80 5.64 11.31
CA LYS A 64 1.48 7.03 11.59
C LYS A 64 1.75 7.89 10.36
N ASP A 65 0.87 8.86 10.10
CA ASP A 65 0.94 9.80 8.98
C ASP A 65 0.78 9.18 7.57
N VAL A 66 0.36 7.91 7.48
CA VAL A 66 -0.01 7.25 6.21
C VAL A 66 -1.53 7.23 6.08
N ILE A 67 -2.05 7.89 5.04
CA ILE A 67 -3.44 7.75 4.63
C ILE A 67 -3.52 6.54 3.71
N CYS A 68 -4.29 5.53 4.10
CA CYS A 68 -4.42 4.26 3.37
C CYS A 68 -5.90 4.03 3.03
N SER A 69 -6.21 3.70 1.77
CA SER A 69 -7.56 3.31 1.37
C SER A 69 -7.54 2.09 0.45
N ILE A 70 -8.57 1.25 0.57
CA ILE A 70 -8.74 0.03 -0.22
C ILE A 70 -9.96 0.13 -1.12
N ARG A 71 -9.85 -0.37 -2.36
CA ARG A 71 -10.94 -0.46 -3.33
C ARG A 71 -10.95 -1.82 -3.99
N GLU A 72 -12.15 -2.36 -4.20
CA GLU A 72 -12.33 -3.57 -4.98
C GLU A 72 -12.29 -3.25 -6.48
N ILE A 73 -11.73 -4.16 -7.27
CA ILE A 73 -11.75 -4.07 -8.73
C ILE A 73 -12.54 -5.29 -9.20
N VAL A 74 -13.62 -5.04 -9.92
CA VAL A 74 -14.37 -6.05 -10.66
C VAL A 74 -13.81 -6.06 -12.08
N ILE A 75 -13.38 -7.23 -12.54
CA ILE A 75 -12.92 -7.45 -13.92
C ILE A 75 -14.01 -8.29 -14.57
N ASP A 76 -14.62 -7.75 -15.62
CA ASP A 76 -15.57 -8.43 -16.50
C ASP A 76 -14.84 -8.79 -17.80
#